data_AF-A0A395LM25-F1
#
_entry.id   AF-A0A395LM25-F1
#
_cell.length_a   1.000
_cell.length_b   1.000
_cell.length_c   1.000
_cell.angle_alpha   90.00
_cell.angle_beta   90.00
_cell.angle_gamma   90.00
#
_symmetry.space_group_name_H-M   'P 1'
#
loop_
_entity.id
_entity.type
_entity.pdbx_description
1 polymer ?
#
loop_
_entity_poly.entity_id
_entity_poly.type
_entity_poly.pdbx_seq_one_letter_code
_entity_poly.pdbx_strand_id
1 'polypeptide(L)'
;MQEGTPDISEMSFEEALKALQQVVRQLEDGDVPLDQSITLYERGEKLRQHCQARLDAAQARIEAIVLDAKGQPSGTKSFDGPE
;
A
#
# COMPACT_ATOMS: atom_id res chain seq x y z
N MET A 1 -6.24 -13.43 -25.59
CA MET A 1 -6.38 -13.86 -24.18
C MET A 1 -5.84 -12.70 -23.36
N GLN A 2 -6.70 -11.92 -22.70
CA GLN A 2 -6.27 -10.81 -21.84
C GLN A 2 -6.03 -11.42 -20.46
N GLU A 3 -4.80 -11.83 -20.20
CA GLU A 3 -4.38 -12.30 -18.87
C GLU A 3 -4.53 -11.11 -17.90
N GLY A 4 -5.43 -11.28 -16.93
CA GLY A 4 -5.87 -10.23 -16.04
C GLY A 4 -4.70 -9.59 -15.31
N THR A 5 -4.52 -8.29 -15.48
CA THR A 5 -3.62 -7.54 -14.62
C THR A 5 -4.19 -7.66 -13.20
N PRO A 6 -3.43 -8.14 -12.20
CA PRO A 6 -3.95 -8.27 -10.85
C PRO A 6 -4.48 -6.93 -10.36
N ASP A 7 -5.58 -6.95 -9.61
CA ASP A 7 -6.11 -5.74 -9.00
C ASP A 7 -5.05 -5.16 -8.05
N ILE A 8 -4.88 -3.84 -8.05
CA ILE A 8 -3.84 -3.18 -7.23
C ILE A 8 -4.02 -3.54 -5.75
N SER A 9 -5.27 -3.73 -5.32
CA SER A 9 -5.62 -4.08 -3.93
C SER A 9 -5.08 -5.44 -3.50
N GLU A 10 -4.86 -6.36 -4.45
CA GLU A 10 -4.36 -7.71 -4.20
C GLU A 10 -2.85 -7.83 -4.33
N MET A 11 -2.16 -6.79 -4.83
CA MET A 11 -0.71 -6.82 -5.02
C MET A 11 0.04 -6.83 -3.68
N SER A 12 1.15 -7.58 -3.62
CA SER A 12 2.17 -7.36 -2.60
C SER A 12 2.84 -5.99 -2.78
N PHE A 13 3.58 -5.55 -1.76
CA PHE A 13 4.35 -4.31 -1.82
C PHE A 13 5.36 -4.33 -2.97
N GLU A 14 6.08 -5.45 -3.14
CA GLU A 14 7.11 -5.59 -4.17
C GLU A 14 6.51 -5.57 -5.59
N GLU A 15 5.36 -6.21 -5.79
CA GLU A 15 4.64 -6.19 -7.06
C GLU A 15 4.13 -4.78 -7.40
N ALA A 16 3.51 -4.10 -6.45
CA ALA A 16 3.01 -2.74 -6.64
C ALA A 16 4.15 -1.75 -6.91
N LEU A 17 5.27 -1.89 -6.21
CA LEU A 17 6.47 -1.08 -6.43
C LEU A 17 7.05 -1.31 -7.84
N LYS A 18 7.15 -2.57 -8.28
CA LYS A 18 7.62 -2.91 -9.62
C LYS A 18 6.70 -2.34 -10.70
N ALA A 19 5.39 -2.46 -10.53
CA ALA A 19 4.41 -1.88 -11.44
C ALA A 19 4.52 -0.35 -11.47
N LEU A 20 4.75 0.31 -10.32
CA LEU A 20 4.93 1.76 -10.24
C LEU A 20 6.18 2.22 -11.00
N GLN A 21 7.30 1.50 -10.83
CA GLN A 21 8.53 1.78 -11.57
C GLN A 21 8.34 1.64 -13.08
N GLN A 22 7.56 0.65 -13.53
CA GLN A 22 7.22 0.50 -14.95
C GLN A 22 6.40 1.67 -15.48
N VAL A 23 5.42 2.15 -14.70
CA VAL A 23 4.62 3.33 -15.05
C VAL A 23 5.49 4.56 -15.17
N VAL A 24 6.36 4.82 -14.19
CA VAL A 24 7.28 5.96 -14.21
C VAL A 24 8.18 5.92 -15.44
N ARG A 25 8.77 4.75 -15.73
CA ARG A 25 9.63 4.58 -16.91
C ARG A 25 8.90 4.90 -18.21
N GLN A 26 7.66 4.43 -18.37
CA GLN A 26 6.86 4.73 -19.56
C GLN A 26 6.53 6.22 -19.71
N LEU A 27 6.28 6.91 -18.59
CA LEU A 27 6.06 8.35 -18.60
C LEU A 27 7.35 9.13 -18.95
N GLU A 28 8.51 8.64 -18.49
CA GLU A 28 9.82 9.25 -18.77
C GLU A 28 10.29 9.05 -20.22
N ASP A 29 9.94 7.93 -20.86
CA ASP A 29 10.27 7.66 -22.26
C ASP A 29 9.64 8.69 -23.23
N GLY A 30 8.55 9.36 -22.83
CA GLY A 30 8.00 10.53 -23.54
C GLY A 30 7.32 10.24 -24.90
N ASP A 31 7.33 8.99 -25.36
CA ASP A 31 6.70 8.54 -26.61
C ASP A 31 5.21 8.15 -26.44
N VAL A 32 4.65 8.38 -25.24
CA VAL A 32 3.29 7.98 -24.89
C VAL A 32 2.28 9.09 -25.25
N PRO A 33 1.19 8.78 -26.00
CA PRO A 33 0.13 9.75 -26.29
C PRO A 33 -0.46 10.35 -25.02
N LEU A 34 -0.85 11.63 -25.05
CA LEU A 34 -1.36 12.37 -23.89
C LEU A 34 -2.44 11.61 -23.10
N ASP A 35 -3.41 11.01 -23.79
CA ASP A 35 -4.50 10.25 -23.18
C ASP A 35 -4.00 9.01 -22.39
N GLN A 36 -3.01 8.32 -22.95
CA GLN A 36 -2.35 7.21 -22.27
C GLN A 36 -1.48 7.70 -21.11
N SER A 37 -0.81 8.85 -21.24
CA SER A 37 -0.03 9.46 -20.15
C SER A 37 -0.89 9.81 -18.94
N ILE A 38 -2.13 10.28 -19.17
CA ILE A 38 -3.11 10.52 -18.09
C ILE A 38 -3.47 9.19 -17.41
N THR A 39 -3.78 8.16 -18.19
CA THR A 39 -4.12 6.83 -17.67
C THR A 39 -2.97 6.22 -16.86
N LEU A 40 -1.73 6.34 -17.35
CA LEU A 40 -0.53 5.90 -16.65
C LEU A 40 -0.35 6.66 -15.34
N TYR A 41 -0.54 7.97 -15.34
CA TYR A 41 -0.45 8.79 -14.14
C TYR A 41 -1.47 8.36 -13.07
N GLU A 42 -2.74 8.19 -13.45
CA GLU A 42 -3.79 7.72 -12.53
C GLU A 42 -3.47 6.34 -11.94
N ARG A 43 -2.96 5.42 -12.78
CA ARG A 43 -2.50 4.11 -12.32
C ARG A 43 -1.31 4.24 -11.37
N GLY A 44 -0.36 5.11 -11.68
CA GLY A 44 0.80 5.43 -10.83
C GLY A 44 0.38 5.93 -9.45
N GLU A 45 -0.58 6.86 -9.38
CA GLU A 45 -1.11 7.36 -8.11
C GLU A 45 -1.76 6.25 -7.26
N LYS A 46 -2.55 5.37 -7.88
CA LYS A 46 -3.15 4.20 -7.18
C LYS A 46 -2.08 3.26 -6.63
N LEU A 47 -1.05 2.96 -7.42
CA LEU A 47 0.07 2.12 -6.98
C LEU A 47 0.86 2.78 -5.83
N ARG A 48 1.10 4.09 -5.91
CA ARG A 48 1.75 4.87 -4.84
C ARG A 48 0.96 4.80 -3.54
N GLN A 49 -0.36 5.01 -3.61
CA GLN A 49 -1.24 4.94 -2.45
C GLN A 49 -1.23 3.55 -1.81
N HIS A 50 -1.29 2.49 -2.62
CA HIS A 50 -1.21 1.12 -2.13
C HIS A 50 0.13 0.82 -1.43
N CYS A 51 1.25 1.22 -2.05
CA CYS A 51 2.57 1.09 -1.43
C CYS A 51 2.64 1.80 -0.08
N GLN A 52 2.12 3.03 0.01
CA GLN A 52 2.08 3.78 1.26
C GLN A 52 1.25 3.07 2.32
N ALA A 53 0.04 2.63 1.99
CA ALA A 53 -0.84 1.91 2.92
C ALA A 53 -0.20 0.62 3.47
N ARG A 54 0.57 -0.08 2.63
CA ARG A 54 1.33 -1.28 3.04
C ARG A 54 2.45 -0.94 4.02
N LEU A 55 3.17 0.17 3.80
CA LEU A 55 4.22 0.65 4.70
C LEU A 55 3.64 1.10 6.03
N ASP A 56 2.55 1.86 6.02
CA ASP A 56 1.86 2.32 7.23
C ASP A 56 1.38 1.14 8.08
N ALA A 57 0.79 0.12 7.45
CA ALA A 57 0.36 -1.10 8.12
C ALA A 57 1.55 -1.89 8.72
N ALA A 58 2.70 -1.92 8.03
CA ALA A 58 3.90 -2.56 8.56
C ALA A 58 4.47 -1.79 9.75
N GLN A 59 4.51 -0.46 9.68
CA GLN A 59 4.95 0.39 10.79
C GLN A 59 4.07 0.22 12.03
N ALA A 60 2.75 0.26 11.88
CA ALA A 60 1.81 0.09 13.00
C ALA A 60 2.00 -1.26 13.71
N ARG A 61 2.30 -2.33 12.95
CA ARG A 61 2.60 -3.65 13.53
C ARG A 61 3.90 -3.65 14.33
N ILE A 62 4.95 -2.98 13.83
CA ILE A 62 6.22 -2.86 14.56
C ILE A 62 6.02 -2.06 15.84
N GLU A 63 5.32 -0.93 15.78
CA GLU A 63 5.04 -0.10 16.95
C GLU A 63 4.28 -0.87 18.03
N ALA A 64 3.28 -1.67 17.66
CA ALA A 64 2.55 -2.52 18.60
C ALA A 64 3.46 -3.54 19.32
N ILE A 65 4.41 -4.17 18.60
CA ILE A 65 5.37 -5.12 19.19
C ILE A 65 6.35 -4.40 20.13
N VAL A 66 6.81 -3.21 19.77
CA VAL A 66 7.76 -2.43 20.59
C VAL A 66 7.10 -1.90 21.87
N LEU A 67 5.83 -1.49 21.80
CA LEU A 67 5.02 -1.10 22.95
C LEU A 67 4.84 -2.25 23.95
N ASP A 68 4.59 -3.47 23.45
CA ASP A 68 4.50 -4.69 24.26
C ASP A 68 5.83 -4.99 24.97
N ALA A 69 6.95 -4.99 24.22
CA ALA A 69 8.28 -5.33 24.74
C ALA A 69 8.85 -4.32 25.76
N LYS A 70 8.34 -3.08 25.80
CA LYS A 70 8.76 -2.01 26.75
C LYS A 70 7.83 -1.87 27.96
N GLY A 71 6.81 -2.73 28.09
CA GLY A 71 6.19 -3.04 29.38
C GLY A 71 4.98 -2.20 29.80
N GLN A 72 4.02 -1.90 28.92
CA GLN A 72 2.68 -1.45 29.37
C GLN A 72 1.54 -1.97 28.46
N PRO A 73 0.36 -2.35 29.01
CA PRO A 73 -0.55 -3.29 28.35
C PRO A 73 -1.56 -2.60 27.42
N SER A 74 -1.94 -3.28 26.33
CA SER A 74 -3.24 -3.06 25.68
C SER A 74 -4.09 -4.32 25.86
N GLY A 75 -4.70 -4.46 27.04
CA GLY A 75 -5.43 -5.68 27.35
C GLY A 75 -5.96 -5.86 28.77
N THR A 76 -6.49 -4.84 29.44
CA THR A 76 -7.60 -5.09 30.38
C THR A 76 -8.72 -4.12 30.06
N LYS A 77 -9.66 -4.56 29.22
CA LYS A 77 -11.03 -4.05 29.27
C LYS A 77 -11.48 -4.32 30.71
N SER A 78 -11.53 -3.29 31.55
CA SER A 78 -12.23 -3.41 32.84
C SER A 78 -13.65 -3.82 32.52
N PHE A 79 -14.03 -5.02 32.93
CA PHE A 79 -15.41 -5.48 32.88
C PHE A 79 -16.15 -4.74 33.99
N ASP A 80 -16.74 -3.60 33.64
CA ASP A 80 -17.68 -2.89 34.51
C ASP A 80 -19.02 -3.65 34.39
N GLY A 81 -19.23 -4.60 35.29
CA GLY A 81 -20.49 -5.33 35.41
C GLY A 81 -21.51 -4.47 36.19
N PRO A 82 -22.78 -4.44 35.80
CA PRO A 82 -23.80 -3.73 36.56
C PRO A 82 -24.18 -4.54 37.80
N GLU A 83 -24.10 -3.94 38.99
CA GLU A 83 -24.94 -4.31 40.14
C GLU A 83 -26.34 -3.68 39.99
#